data_AF-A0A956CBB3-F1
#
_entry.id   AF-A0A956CBB3-F1
#
_cell.length_a   1.000
_cell.length_b   1.000
_cell.length_c   1.000
_cell.angle_alpha   90.00
_cell.angle_beta   90.00
_cell.angle_gamma   90.00
#
_symmetry.space_group_name_H-M   'P 1'
#
loop_
_entity.id
_entity.type
_entity.pdbx_description
1 polymer ?
#
loop_
_entity_poly.entity_id
_entity_poly.type
_entity_poly.pdbx_seq_one_letter_code
_entity_poly.pdbx_strand_id
1 'polypeptide(L)'
;MPAREAGIILMARGSRHFLPSAITQRIIHTLPITRVPGDGTPLSTWDGRVVTAVPLGEDAHAVLCEVDGETIALSGVAVERTGFFEAAEGGVLVEGQRVPLLSLSAELSRVREGGEA
;
A
#
# COMPACT_ATOMS: atom_id res chain seq x y z
N MET A 1 -11.79 24.46 -11.73
CA MET A 1 -11.42 23.92 -10.40
C MET A 1 -10.30 22.92 -10.61
N PRO A 2 -9.24 22.89 -9.78
CA PRO A 2 -8.21 21.88 -9.91
C PRO A 2 -8.83 20.49 -9.74
N ALA A 3 -8.34 19.51 -10.51
CA ALA A 3 -8.78 18.13 -10.39
C ALA A 3 -8.47 17.64 -8.97
N ARG A 4 -9.42 16.93 -8.37
CA ARG A 4 -9.26 16.37 -7.02
C ARG A 4 -9.30 14.86 -7.08
N GLU A 5 -8.42 14.23 -6.32
CA GLU A 5 -8.33 12.79 -6.21
C GLU A 5 -8.56 12.36 -4.76
N ALA A 6 -9.45 11.38 -4.56
CA ALA A 6 -9.69 10.81 -3.25
C ALA A 6 -8.70 9.69 -2.96
N GLY A 7 -8.18 9.62 -1.73
CA GLY A 7 -7.27 8.55 -1.34
C GLY A 7 -6.70 8.72 0.06
N ILE A 8 -5.53 8.11 0.26
CA ILE A 8 -4.82 8.03 1.53
C ILE A 8 -3.40 8.56 1.34
N ILE A 9 -2.94 9.36 2.32
CA ILE A 9 -1.53 9.68 2.51
C ILE A 9 -1.00 8.75 3.60
N LEU A 10 0.03 8.00 3.27
CA LEU A 10 0.66 7.04 4.17
C LEU A 10 2.18 7.12 4.09
N MET A 11 2.83 6.67 5.17
CA MET A 11 4.25 6.43 5.20
C MET A 11 4.52 4.99 4.76
N ALA A 12 5.33 4.84 3.71
CA ALA A 12 5.88 3.57 3.26
C ALA A 12 7.38 3.73 3.05
N ARG A 13 8.17 2.80 3.58
CA ARG A 13 9.64 2.79 3.53
C ARG A 13 10.26 4.13 3.97
N GLY A 14 9.67 4.77 4.98
CA GLY A 14 10.13 6.05 5.51
C GLY A 14 9.81 7.28 4.65
N SER A 15 9.04 7.14 3.57
CA SER A 15 8.62 8.25 2.71
C SER A 15 7.10 8.37 2.61
N ARG A 16 6.61 9.59 2.38
CA ARG A 16 5.18 9.84 2.13
C ARG A 16 4.80 9.39 0.74
N HIS A 17 3.72 8.64 0.66
CA HIS A 17 3.11 8.22 -0.58
C HIS A 17 1.60 8.45 -0.57
N PHE A 18 1.05 8.62 -1.76
CA PHE A 18 -0.38 8.70 -2.01
C PHE A 18 -0.87 7.38 -2.59
N LEU A 19 -1.96 6.87 -2.02
CA LEU A 19 -2.66 5.70 -2.50
C LEU A 19 -4.10 6.10 -2.91
N PRO A 20 -4.47 5.96 -4.19
CA PRO A 20 -5.81 6.30 -4.65
C PRO A 20 -6.90 5.46 -3.98
N SER A 21 -8.03 6.09 -3.68
CA SER A 21 -9.23 5.41 -3.17
C SER A 21 -9.81 4.41 -4.16
N ALA A 22 -9.59 4.61 -5.46
CA ALA A 22 -10.05 3.73 -6.53
C ALA A 22 -9.52 2.29 -6.39
N ILE A 23 -8.36 2.11 -5.76
CA ILE A 23 -7.74 0.81 -5.52
C ILE A 23 -7.69 0.45 -4.02
N THR A 24 -8.09 1.36 -3.13
CA THR A 24 -8.04 1.13 -1.70
C THR A 24 -9.35 0.50 -1.23
N GLN A 25 -9.29 -0.70 -0.68
CA GLN A 25 -10.47 -1.39 -0.16
C GLN A 25 -10.68 -1.12 1.34
N ARG A 26 -9.62 -1.19 2.16
CA ARG A 26 -9.75 -1.07 3.61
C ARG A 26 -8.45 -0.69 4.32
N ILE A 27 -8.56 0.03 5.44
CA ILE A 27 -7.48 0.21 6.41
C ILE A 27 -7.79 -0.71 7.59
N ILE A 28 -6.81 -1.51 8.00
CA ILE A 28 -6.95 -2.45 9.10
C ILE A 28 -5.81 -2.27 10.10
N HIS A 29 -6.10 -2.63 11.34
CA HIS A 29 -5.09 -2.66 12.38
C HIS A 29 -4.54 -4.07 12.47
N THR A 30 -3.22 -4.19 12.31
CA THR A 30 -2.41 -5.40 12.30
C THR A 30 -2.80 -6.44 11.26
N LEU A 31 -1.78 -7.04 10.65
CA LEU A 31 -1.97 -8.12 9.69
C LEU A 31 -0.90 -9.17 9.96
N PRO A 32 -1.27 -10.37 10.45
CA PRO A 32 -0.30 -11.43 10.68
C PRO A 32 0.33 -11.88 9.36
N ILE A 33 1.64 -11.74 9.21
CA ILE A 33 2.36 -12.14 8.00
C ILE A 33 3.11 -13.43 8.26
N THR A 34 2.92 -14.40 7.37
CA THR A 34 3.69 -15.64 7.31
C THR A 34 4.50 -15.66 6.03
N ARG A 35 5.75 -16.10 6.08
CA ARG A 35 6.56 -16.32 4.88
C ARG A 35 6.39 -17.76 4.42
N VAL A 36 6.14 -17.95 3.13
CA VAL A 36 6.09 -19.27 2.52
C VAL A 36 7.49 -19.89 2.56
N PRO A 37 7.65 -21.12 3.10
CA PRO A 37 8.91 -21.84 3.00
C PRO A 37 9.29 -22.09 1.54
N GLY A 38 10.53 -21.79 1.16
CA GLY A 38 11.06 -21.97 -0.19
C GLY A 38 11.30 -20.65 -0.89
N ASP A 39 10.24 -19.89 -1.18
CA ASP A 39 10.34 -18.61 -1.90
C ASP A 39 10.18 -17.38 -0.99
N GLY A 40 10.07 -17.55 0.32
CA GLY A 40 10.00 -16.43 1.27
C GLY A 40 8.81 -15.47 1.10
N THR A 41 7.84 -15.80 0.24
CA THR A 41 6.75 -14.89 -0.14
C THR A 41 5.93 -14.54 1.10
N PRO A 42 5.85 -13.26 1.47
CA PRO A 42 5.00 -12.79 2.56
C PRO A 42 3.52 -12.92 2.18
N LEU A 43 2.81 -13.76 2.92
CA LEU A 43 1.37 -13.98 2.80
C LEU A 43 0.65 -13.64 4.10
N SER A 44 -0.63 -13.34 4.00
CA SER A 44 -1.53 -13.24 5.14
C SER A 44 -2.90 -13.83 4.79
N THR A 45 -3.79 -13.88 5.77
CA THR A 45 -5.19 -14.25 5.57
C THR A 45 -6.09 -13.07 5.88
N TRP A 46 -6.95 -12.72 4.93
CA TRP A 46 -7.99 -11.73 5.09
C TRP A 46 -9.33 -12.31 4.64
N ASP A 47 -10.33 -12.27 5.51
CA ASP A 47 -11.68 -12.77 5.25
C ASP A 47 -11.71 -14.21 4.69
N GLY A 48 -10.90 -15.09 5.29
CA GLY A 48 -10.78 -16.49 4.88
C GLY A 48 -10.02 -16.73 3.57
N ARG A 49 -9.47 -15.68 2.94
CA ARG A 49 -8.69 -15.77 1.69
C ARG A 49 -7.21 -15.49 1.97
N VAL A 50 -6.34 -16.19 1.26
CA VAL A 50 -4.91 -15.89 1.25
C VAL A 50 -4.68 -14.64 0.41
N VAL A 51 -3.95 -13.68 0.96
CA VAL A 51 -3.57 -12.44 0.29
C VAL A 51 -2.07 -12.27 0.33
N THR A 52 -1.49 -11.74 -0.75
CA THR A 52 -0.09 -11.35 -0.75
C THR A 52 0.09 -10.13 0.15
N ALA A 53 0.98 -10.24 1.13
CA ALA A 53 1.35 -9.13 1.98
C ALA A 53 2.60 -8.45 1.41
N VAL A 54 2.65 -7.13 1.41
CA VAL A 54 3.77 -6.32 0.94
C VAL A 54 4.29 -5.53 2.13
N PRO A 55 5.41 -5.97 2.76
CA PRO A 55 6.01 -5.25 3.87
C PRO A 55 6.60 -3.93 3.41
N LEU A 56 6.03 -2.82 3.88
CA LEU A 56 6.45 -1.46 3.58
C LEU A 56 7.01 -0.71 4.80
N GLY A 57 7.00 -1.32 5.98
CA GLY A 57 7.53 -0.73 7.20
C GLY A 57 7.20 -1.58 8.43
N GLU A 58 7.18 -0.95 9.59
CA GLU A 58 6.98 -1.60 10.89
C GLU A 58 5.74 -1.07 11.65
N ASP A 59 4.95 -0.19 11.02
CA ASP A 59 3.74 0.33 11.65
C ASP A 59 2.69 -0.78 11.89
N ALA A 60 1.81 -0.58 12.86
CA ALA A 60 0.78 -1.54 13.17
C ALA A 60 -0.31 -1.63 12.10
N HIS A 61 -0.44 -0.67 11.18
CA HIS A 61 -1.52 -0.69 10.20
C HIS A 61 -1.15 -1.42 8.91
N ALA A 62 -2.20 -1.93 8.25
CA ALA A 62 -2.13 -2.42 6.88
C ALA A 62 -3.26 -1.82 6.04
N VAL A 63 -3.01 -1.67 4.75
CA VAL A 63 -4.00 -1.20 3.78
C VAL A 63 -4.24 -2.28 2.73
N LEU A 64 -5.47 -2.75 2.63
CA LEU A 64 -5.90 -3.69 1.61
C LEU A 64 -6.19 -2.94 0.32
N CYS A 65 -5.59 -3.40 -0.76
CA CYS A 65 -5.71 -2.81 -2.09
C CYS A 65 -6.16 -3.85 -3.11
N GLU A 66 -6.84 -3.40 -4.15
CA GLU A 66 -7.14 -4.20 -5.33
C GLU A 66 -6.16 -3.87 -6.46
N VAL A 67 -5.51 -4.88 -7.01
CA VAL A 67 -4.63 -4.78 -8.18
C VAL A 67 -4.99 -5.90 -9.14
N ASP A 68 -5.37 -5.55 -10.36
CA ASP A 68 -5.75 -6.52 -11.41
C ASP A 68 -6.80 -7.56 -10.95
N GLY A 69 -7.71 -7.16 -10.06
CA GLY A 69 -8.76 -8.02 -9.49
C GLY A 69 -8.31 -8.89 -8.30
N GLU A 70 -7.06 -8.75 -7.86
CA GLU A 70 -6.50 -9.45 -6.69
C GLU A 70 -6.39 -8.52 -5.48
N THR A 71 -6.77 -9.02 -4.30
CA THR A 71 -6.55 -8.30 -3.05
C THR A 71 -5.11 -8.52 -2.57
N ILE A 72 -4.39 -7.42 -2.40
CA ILE A 72 -3.07 -7.39 -1.77
C ILE A 72 -3.13 -6.58 -0.48
N ALA A 73 -2.19 -6.81 0.42
CA ALA A 73 -2.14 -6.11 1.69
C ALA A 73 -0.81 -5.37 1.86
N LEU A 74 -0.86 -4.05 1.95
CA LEU A 74 0.30 -3.21 2.24
C LEU A 74 0.47 -3.13 3.75
N SER A 75 1.42 -3.86 4.31
CA SER A 75 1.62 -3.95 5.76
C SER A 75 2.73 -3.02 6.24
N GLY A 76 2.65 -2.58 7.49
CA GLY A 76 3.71 -1.76 8.08
C GLY A 76 3.63 -0.28 7.71
N VAL A 77 2.48 0.18 7.22
CA VAL A 77 2.28 1.54 6.73
C VAL A 77 1.64 2.42 7.80
N ALA A 78 2.14 3.64 7.97
CA ALA A 78 1.50 4.60 8.87
C ALA A 78 0.53 5.47 8.08
N VAL A 79 -0.77 5.37 8.34
CA VAL A 79 -1.78 6.22 7.70
C VAL A 79 -1.75 7.60 8.35
N GLU A 80 -1.34 8.61 7.60
CA GLU A 80 -1.31 9.99 8.10
C GLU A 80 -2.66 10.70 7.88
N ARG A 81 -3.22 10.60 6.67
CA ARG A 81 -4.43 11.35 6.27
C ARG A 81 -5.26 10.59 5.25
N THR A 82 -6.56 10.85 5.24
CA THR A 82 -7.50 10.40 4.21
C THR A 82 -8.32 11.59 3.71
N GLY A 83 -8.82 11.54 2.48
CA GLY A 83 -9.70 12.59 1.94
C GLY A 83 -9.47 12.86 0.46
N PHE A 84 -9.76 14.10 0.06
CA PHE A 84 -9.59 14.58 -1.31
C PHE A 84 -8.39 15.53 -1.38
N PHE A 85 -7.48 15.26 -2.32
CA PHE A 85 -6.25 16.02 -2.53
C PHE A 85 -6.24 16.63 -3.92
N GLU A 86 -5.46 17.70 -4.09
CA GLU A 86 -5.26 18.29 -5.42
C GLU A 86 -4.38 17.39 -6.26
N ALA A 87 -4.86 16.98 -7.44
CA ALA A 87 -4.13 16.10 -8.32
C ALA A 87 -2.90 16.81 -8.89
N ALA A 88 -1.79 16.09 -8.96
CA ALA A 88 -0.55 16.52 -9.59
C ALA A 88 -0.03 15.40 -10.51
N GLU A 89 0.91 15.73 -11.39
CA GLU A 89 1.53 14.69 -12.22
C GLU A 89 2.16 13.61 -11.32
N GLY A 90 1.76 12.34 -11.52
CA GLY A 90 2.26 11.19 -10.76
C GLY A 90 2.01 11.23 -9.25
N GLY A 91 1.00 11.96 -8.76
CA GLY A 91 0.76 12.10 -7.32
C GLY A 91 -0.32 13.13 -6.99
N VAL A 92 -0.21 13.69 -5.79
CA VAL A 92 -1.09 14.75 -5.30
C VAL A 92 -0.29 15.82 -4.58
N LEU A 93 -0.88 17.00 -4.37
CA LEU A 93 -0.34 18.03 -3.51
C LEU A 93 -0.94 17.92 -2.11
N VAL A 94 -0.06 17.93 -1.11
CA VAL A 94 -0.40 18.03 0.31
C VAL A 94 0.40 19.19 0.87
N GLU A 95 -0.29 20.23 1.37
CA GLU A 95 0.36 21.41 1.98
C GLU A 95 1.38 22.08 1.04
N GLY A 96 1.08 22.09 -0.26
CA GLY A 96 1.96 22.64 -1.30
C GLY A 96 3.15 21.76 -1.66
N GLN A 97 3.31 20.59 -1.05
CA GLN A 97 4.35 19.61 -1.38
C GLN A 97 3.77 18.46 -2.20
N ARG A 98 4.53 18.00 -3.20
CA ARG A 98 4.14 16.83 -4.00
C ARG A 98 4.36 15.55 -3.19
N VAL A 99 3.31 14.75 -3.09
CA VAL A 99 3.34 13.40 -2.55
C VAL A 99 3.15 12.42 -3.73
N PRO A 100 4.15 11.57 -4.04
CA PRO A 100 4.08 10.67 -5.19
C PRO A 100 3.09 9.53 -4.98
N LEU A 101 2.54 9.01 -6.07
CA LEU A 101 1.80 7.75 -6.07
C LEU A 101 2.68 6.60 -5.54
N LEU A 102 2.10 5.71 -4.74
CA LEU A 102 2.74 4.46 -4.39
C LEU A 102 2.70 3.51 -5.59
N SER A 103 3.86 3.09 -6.09
CA SER A 103 3.94 2.13 -7.20
C SER A 103 3.76 0.70 -6.70
N LEU A 104 2.52 0.20 -6.74
CA LEU A 104 2.19 -1.16 -6.29
C LEU A 104 2.88 -2.23 -7.12
N SER A 105 3.01 -2.02 -8.43
CA SER A 105 3.72 -2.96 -9.31
C SER A 105 5.19 -3.08 -8.93
N ALA A 106 5.87 -1.96 -8.63
CA ALA A 106 7.25 -1.98 -8.18
C ALA A 106 7.40 -2.71 -6.83
N GLU A 107 6.50 -2.45 -5.88
CA GLU A 107 6.56 -3.11 -4.58
C GLU A 107 6.24 -4.62 -4.66
N LEU A 108 5.32 -5.03 -5.52
CA LEU A 108 5.05 -6.45 -5.80
C LEU A 108 6.23 -7.15 -6.47
N SER A 109 6.89 -6.50 -7.44
CA SER A 109 8.11 -7.05 -8.05
C SER A 109 9.21 -7.27 -7.03
N ARG A 110 9.46 -6.29 -6.13
CA ARG A 110 10.44 -6.45 -5.04
C ARG A 110 10.14 -7.64 -4.13
N VAL A 111 8.86 -7.88 -3.84
CA VAL A 111 8.45 -9.01 -3.00
C VAL A 111 8.73 -10.34 -3.70
N ARG A 112 8.48 -10.42 -5.00
CA ARG A 112 8.74 -11.63 -5.80
C ARG A 112 10.24 -11.90 -5.98
N GLU A 113 11.04 -10.86 -6.12
CA GLU A 113 12.51 -10.96 -6.27
C GLU A 113 13.21 -11.25 -4.93
N GLY A 114 12.69 -10.75 -3.81
CA GLY A 114 13.25 -11.00 -2.47
C GLY A 114 13.03 -12.41 -1.93
N GLY A 115 12.47 -13.31 -2.75
CA GLY A 115 12.12 -14.67 -2.40
C GLY A 115 13.20 -15.73 -2.68
N GLU A 116 14.27 -15.38 -3.39
CA GLU A 116 15.42 -16.25 -3.59
C GLU A 116 16.45 -16.02 -2.47
N ALA A 117 16.40 -16.85 -1.41
CA ALA A 117 17.51 -16.98 -0.43
C ALA A 117 17.58 -18.40 0.13
#